data_AF-A0A822DGD3-F1
#
_entry.id   AF-A0A822DGD3-F1
#
_cell.length_a   1.000
_cell.length_b   1.000
_cell.length_c   1.000
_cell.angle_alpha   90.00
_cell.angle_beta   90.00
_cell.angle_gamma   90.00
#
_symmetry.space_group_name_H-M   'P 1'
#
loop_
_entity.id
_entity.type
_entity.pdbx_description
1 polymer ?
#
loop_
_entity_poly.entity_id
_entity_poly.type
_entity_poly.pdbx_seq_one_letter_code
_entity_poly.pdbx_strand_id
1 'polypeptide(L)'
;MESSQLIHWLKQLTEPDTEKVKQATKQLQNLSLTNDFLLQLFHILHSEQNEQIRILASVLLRRKLLKSSSIISKNIHETLKHLLLEQIQIEKNQRIRKSLFELIGTIAKQDLQHEIIDKTKKKSK
;
A
#
# COMPACT_ATOMS: atom_id res chain seq x y z
N MET A 1 14.30 2.97 7.58
CA MET A 1 13.37 3.40 8.65
C MET A 1 12.81 2.13 9.27
N GLU A 2 12.79 2.03 10.59
CA GLU A 2 12.38 0.79 11.27
C GLU A 2 10.86 0.58 11.14
N SER A 3 10.44 -0.59 10.66
CA SER A 3 9.02 -0.99 10.55
C SER A 3 8.26 -0.75 11.86
N SER A 4 8.95 -0.88 12.99
CA SER A 4 8.48 -0.61 14.35
C SER A 4 7.86 0.77 14.55
N GLN A 5 8.44 1.81 13.94
CA GLN A 5 7.91 3.17 14.06
C GLN A 5 6.60 3.33 13.28
N LEU A 6 6.52 2.72 12.09
CA LEU A 6 5.30 2.74 11.29
C LEU A 6 4.17 1.96 11.97
N ILE A 7 4.48 0.81 12.58
CA ILE A 7 3.55 0.04 13.39
C ILE A 7 3.04 0.85 14.60
N HIS A 8 3.91 1.61 15.26
CA HIS A 8 3.51 2.49 16.37
C HIS A 8 2.44 3.49 15.92
N TRP A 9 2.65 4.18 14.79
CA TRP A 9 1.64 5.11 14.27
C TRP A 9 0.35 4.42 13.84
N LEU A 10 0.44 3.24 13.23
CA LEU A 10 -0.75 2.45 12.86
C LEU A 10 -1.57 2.04 14.09
N LYS A 11 -0.91 1.67 15.20
CA LYS A 11 -1.59 1.35 16.47
C LYS A 11 -2.33 2.56 17.03
N GLN A 12 -1.72 3.74 17.01
CA GLN A 12 -2.37 4.95 17.50
C GLN A 12 -3.63 5.34 16.70
N LEU A 13 -3.74 4.96 15.43
CA LEU A 13 -4.98 5.17 14.65
C LEU A 13 -6.17 4.35 15.17
N THR A 14 -5.92 3.33 16.00
CA THR A 14 -6.96 2.48 16.59
C THR A 14 -7.34 2.89 18.01
N GLU A 15 -6.62 3.85 18.59
CA GLU A 15 -6.90 4.35 19.93
C GLU A 15 -8.09 5.33 19.92
N PRO A 16 -8.89 5.38 21.00
CA PRO A 16 -10.00 6.34 21.12
C PRO A 16 -9.52 7.79 21.38
N ASP A 17 -8.24 7.99 21.69
CA ASP A 17 -7.64 9.30 21.94
C ASP A 17 -7.48 10.09 20.64
N THR A 18 -8.32 11.12 20.49
CA THR A 18 -8.37 11.95 19.29
C THR A 18 -7.06 12.69 19.03
N GLU A 19 -6.32 13.09 20.07
CA GLU A 19 -5.06 13.81 19.91
C GLU A 19 -3.95 12.88 19.41
N LYS A 20 -3.89 11.64 19.92
CA LYS A 20 -2.98 10.61 19.38
C LYS A 20 -3.31 10.25 17.93
N VAL A 21 -4.60 10.11 17.59
CA VAL A 21 -5.03 9.85 16.21
C VAL A 21 -4.61 10.98 15.27
N LYS A 22 -4.77 12.25 15.68
CA LYS A 22 -4.31 13.42 14.91
C LYS A 22 -2.80 13.40 14.72
N GLN A 23 -2.05 13.15 15.78
CA GLN A 23 -0.59 13.06 15.73
C GLN A 23 -0.13 11.96 14.77
N ALA A 24 -0.65 10.74 14.93
CA ALA A 24 -0.33 9.61 14.08
C ALA A 24 -0.68 9.89 12.61
N THR A 25 -1.83 10.51 12.36
CA THR A 25 -2.24 10.91 11.00
C THR A 25 -1.24 11.87 10.37
N LYS A 26 -0.78 12.89 11.11
CA LYS A 26 0.22 13.86 10.63
C LYS A 26 1.56 13.17 10.32
N GLN A 27 2.01 12.28 11.20
CA GLN A 27 3.25 11.53 10.99
C GLN A 27 3.17 10.62 9.76
N LEU A 28 2.08 9.87 9.61
CA LEU A 28 1.84 9.02 8.44
C LEU A 28 1.78 9.83 7.14
N GLN A 29 1.20 11.03 7.16
CA GLN A 29 1.19 11.91 5.99
C GLN A 29 2.62 12.32 5.57
N ASN A 30 3.45 12.72 6.53
CA ASN A 30 4.84 13.10 6.26
C ASN A 30 5.66 11.94 5.68
N LEU A 31 5.54 10.75 6.27
CA LEU A 31 6.23 9.54 5.82
C LEU A 31 5.83 9.12 4.40
N SER A 32 4.57 9.41 4.05
CA SER A 32 3.97 8.98 2.81
C SER A 32 4.44 9.72 1.54
N LEU A 33 5.41 10.62 1.68
CA LEU A 33 6.12 11.27 0.58
C LEU A 33 7.27 10.42 0.04
N THR A 34 7.63 9.34 0.74
CA THR A 34 8.74 8.47 0.35
C THR A 34 8.25 7.22 -0.36
N ASN A 35 9.04 6.78 -1.32
CA ASN A 35 8.82 5.56 -2.09
C ASN A 35 8.97 4.29 -1.21
N ASP A 36 9.92 4.33 -0.26
CA ASP A 36 10.17 3.26 0.72
C ASP A 36 8.97 3.01 1.64
N PHE A 37 8.10 4.01 1.83
CA PHE A 37 6.90 3.88 2.65
C PHE A 37 5.97 2.77 2.13
N LEU A 38 5.86 2.58 0.82
CA LEU A 38 4.96 1.57 0.25
C LEU A 38 5.46 0.15 0.52
N LEU A 39 6.78 -0.06 0.39
CA LEU A 39 7.39 -1.36 0.67
C LEU A 39 7.32 -1.69 2.16
N GLN A 40 7.46 -0.69 3.04
CA GLN A 40 7.27 -0.87 4.48
C GLN A 40 5.82 -1.21 4.84
N LEU A 41 4.84 -0.57 4.21
CA LEU A 41 3.43 -0.94 4.39
C LEU A 41 3.15 -2.37 3.92
N PHE A 42 3.74 -2.79 2.79
CA PHE A 42 3.65 -4.18 2.34
C PHE A 42 4.31 -5.15 3.33
N HIS A 43 5.49 -4.81 3.85
CA HIS A 43 6.17 -5.62 4.85
C HIS A 43 5.28 -5.83 6.08
N ILE A 44 4.69 -4.77 6.62
CA ILE A 44 3.74 -4.85 7.75
C ILE A 44 2.52 -5.71 7.42
N LEU A 45 1.94 -5.54 6.23
CA LEU A 45 0.83 -6.36 5.76
C LEU A 45 1.18 -7.86 5.75
N HIS A 46 2.41 -8.20 5.38
CA HIS A 46 2.89 -9.58 5.33
C HIS A 46 3.30 -10.13 6.71
N SER A 47 4.06 -9.38 7.51
CA SER A 47 4.79 -9.91 8.67
C SER A 47 4.08 -9.71 10.02
N GLU A 48 3.14 -8.78 10.14
CA GLU A 48 2.55 -8.47 11.44
C GLU A 48 1.58 -9.53 11.94
N GLN A 49 1.58 -9.75 13.25
CA GLN A 49 0.67 -10.70 13.89
C GLN A 49 -0.74 -10.13 14.08
N ASN A 50 -0.83 -8.82 14.33
CA ASN A 50 -2.10 -8.16 14.60
C ASN A 50 -2.86 -7.91 13.28
N GLU A 51 -3.95 -8.67 13.07
CA GLU A 51 -4.81 -8.57 11.87
C GLU A 51 -5.25 -7.13 11.57
N GLN A 52 -5.64 -6.36 12.58
CA GLN A 52 -6.12 -4.99 12.39
C GLN A 52 -5.02 -4.07 11.85
N ILE A 53 -3.79 -4.23 12.33
CA ILE A 53 -2.62 -3.47 11.83
C ILE A 53 -2.30 -3.85 10.38
N ARG A 54 -2.35 -5.14 10.04
CA ARG A 54 -2.19 -5.60 8.66
C ARG A 54 -3.25 -5.00 7.73
N ILE A 55 -4.52 -5.01 8.15
CA ILE A 55 -5.62 -4.43 7.39
C ILE A 55 -5.39 -2.92 7.20
N LEU A 56 -5.04 -2.18 8.26
CA LEU A 56 -4.73 -0.75 8.17
C LEU A 56 -3.58 -0.47 7.19
N ALA A 57 -2.52 -1.27 7.23
CA ALA A 57 -1.41 -1.16 6.28
C ALA A 57 -1.88 -1.36 4.84
N SER A 58 -2.75 -2.35 4.58
CA SER A 58 -3.34 -2.59 3.25
C SER A 58 -4.19 -1.41 2.76
N VAL A 59 -4.97 -0.79 3.65
CA VAL A 59 -5.83 0.36 3.32
C VAL A 59 -4.99 1.58 2.95
N LEU A 60 -3.94 1.86 3.73
CA LEU A 60 -3.03 2.97 3.44
C LEU A 60 -2.25 2.73 2.14
N LEU A 61 -1.78 1.50 1.91
CA LEU A 61 -1.09 1.13 0.69
C LEU A 61 -1.99 1.33 -0.53
N ARG A 62 -3.24 0.82 -0.48
CA ARG A 62 -4.22 0.97 -1.56
C ARG A 62 -4.54 2.44 -1.85
N ARG A 63 -4.76 3.24 -0.80
CA ARG A 63 -5.02 4.68 -0.94
C ARG A 63 -3.86 5.40 -1.61
N LYS A 64 -2.63 4.98 -1.32
CA LYS A 64 -1.42 5.57 -1.91
C LYS A 64 -1.24 5.18 -3.37
N LEU A 65 -1.44 3.90 -3.70
CA LEU A 65 -1.47 3.45 -5.09
C LEU A 65 -2.47 4.29 -5.89
N LEU A 66 -3.70 4.46 -5.41
CA LEU A 66 -4.75 5.22 -6.11
C LEU A 66 -4.43 6.72 -6.27
N LYS A 67 -3.86 7.38 -5.25
CA LYS A 67 -3.63 8.83 -5.26
C LYS A 67 -2.32 9.26 -5.92
N SER A 68 -1.31 8.40 -5.92
CA SER A 68 0.07 8.77 -6.26
C SER A 68 0.63 7.94 -7.42
N SER A 69 -0.22 7.37 -8.27
CA SER A 69 0.19 6.48 -9.36
C SER A 69 1.25 7.06 -10.29
N SER A 70 1.25 8.37 -10.51
CA SER A 70 2.23 9.09 -11.33
C SER A 70 3.57 9.37 -10.63
N ILE A 71 3.61 9.28 -9.30
CA ILE A 71 4.79 9.59 -8.47
C ILE A 71 5.55 8.31 -8.10
N ILE A 72 4.85 7.17 -8.09
CA ILE A 72 5.44 5.87 -7.76
C ILE A 72 6.38 5.46 -8.89
N SER A 73 7.64 5.18 -8.55
CA SER A 73 8.61 4.71 -9.53
C SER A 73 8.16 3.37 -10.12
N LYS A 74 8.39 3.17 -11.43
CA LYS A 74 8.06 1.92 -12.12
C LYS A 74 8.70 0.70 -11.44
N ASN A 75 9.92 0.85 -10.92
CA ASN A 75 10.60 -0.21 -10.19
C ASN A 75 9.80 -0.66 -8.95
N ILE A 76 9.34 0.28 -8.13
CA ILE A 76 8.56 -0.05 -6.92
C ILE A 76 7.19 -0.62 -7.27
N HIS A 77 6.58 -0.14 -8.35
CA HIS A 77 5.34 -0.67 -8.86
C HIS A 77 5.46 -2.16 -9.21
N GLU A 78 6.46 -2.53 -10.02
CA GLU A 78 6.71 -3.94 -10.36
C GLU A 78 7.10 -4.78 -9.15
N THR A 79 7.94 -4.26 -8.25
CA THR A 79 8.30 -4.96 -7.00
C THR A 79 7.05 -5.27 -6.17
N LEU A 80 6.17 -4.29 -5.95
CA LEU A 80 4.93 -4.51 -5.20
C LEU A 80 4.02 -5.53 -5.87
N LYS A 81 3.93 -5.51 -7.21
CA LYS A 81 3.16 -6.48 -7.98
C LYS A 81 3.65 -7.90 -7.74
N HIS A 82 4.95 -8.15 -7.85
CA HIS A 82 5.53 -9.47 -7.59
C HIS A 82 5.26 -9.92 -6.15
N LEU A 83 5.56 -9.06 -5.18
CA LEU A 83 5.37 -9.35 -3.76
C LEU A 83 3.90 -9.65 -3.40
N LEU A 84 2.94 -8.93 -3.97
CA LEU A 84 1.51 -9.17 -3.75
C LEU A 84 1.04 -10.51 -4.35
N LEU A 85 1.54 -10.85 -5.53
CA LEU A 85 1.22 -12.12 -6.21
C LEU A 85 1.83 -13.33 -5.51
N GLU A 86 2.99 -13.17 -4.88
CA GLU A 86 3.57 -14.20 -4.01
C GLU A 86 2.77 -14.33 -2.71
N GLN A 87 2.48 -13.20 -2.05
CA GLN A 87 1.82 -13.23 -0.74
C GLN A 87 0.42 -13.82 -0.78
N ILE A 88 -0.36 -13.55 -1.84
CA ILE A 88 -1.73 -14.08 -1.94
C ILE A 88 -1.77 -15.62 -2.01
N GLN A 89 -0.69 -16.26 -2.47
CA GLN A 89 -0.61 -17.73 -2.58
C GLN A 89 -0.43 -18.40 -1.22
N ILE A 90 0.23 -17.73 -0.27
CA ILE A 90 0.56 -18.30 1.05
C ILE A 90 -0.33 -17.77 2.18
N GLU A 91 -1.05 -16.67 1.96
CA GLU A 91 -1.91 -16.08 2.98
C GLU A 91 -3.11 -16.98 3.32
N LYS A 92 -3.28 -17.29 4.61
CA LYS A 92 -4.38 -18.14 5.10
C LYS A 92 -5.55 -17.34 5.64
N ASN A 93 -5.31 -16.11 6.12
CA ASN A 93 -6.36 -15.27 6.67
C ASN A 93 -7.25 -14.70 5.56
N GLN A 94 -8.53 -15.05 5.55
CA GLN A 94 -9.48 -14.65 4.50
C GLN A 94 -9.65 -13.14 4.37
N ARG A 95 -9.65 -12.40 5.49
CA ARG A 95 -9.78 -10.93 5.46
C ARG A 95 -8.57 -10.29 4.82
N ILE A 96 -7.37 -10.78 5.15
CA ILE A 96 -6.13 -10.31 4.53
C ILE A 96 -6.06 -10.70 3.06
N ARG A 97 -6.47 -11.91 2.69
CA ARG A 97 -6.58 -12.31 1.28
C ARG A 97 -7.47 -11.35 0.48
N LYS A 98 -8.62 -10.95 1.03
CA LYS A 98 -9.49 -9.96 0.40
C LYS A 98 -8.75 -8.63 0.18
N SER A 99 -8.07 -8.12 1.21
CA SER A 99 -7.27 -6.89 1.09
C SER A 99 -6.16 -7.01 0.03
N LEU A 100 -5.48 -8.16 -0.05
CA LEU A 100 -4.48 -8.44 -1.07
C LEU A 100 -5.08 -8.46 -2.48
N PHE A 101 -6.24 -9.10 -2.68
CA PHE A 101 -6.96 -9.06 -3.96
C PHE A 101 -7.34 -7.64 -4.38
N GLU A 102 -7.80 -6.81 -3.44
CA GLU A 102 -8.12 -5.41 -3.70
C GLU A 102 -6.88 -4.60 -4.13
N LEU A 103 -5.71 -4.88 -3.54
CA LEU A 103 -4.44 -4.27 -3.93
C LEU A 103 -3.99 -4.73 -5.31
N ILE A 104 -4.04 -6.04 -5.60
CA ILE A 104 -3.72 -6.61 -6.92
C ILE A 104 -4.62 -6.00 -7.98
N GLY A 105 -5.93 -5.93 -7.74
CA GLY A 105 -6.88 -5.29 -8.67
C GLY A 105 -6.59 -3.81 -8.89
N THR A 106 -6.09 -3.11 -7.86
CA THR A 106 -5.68 -1.71 -7.97
C THR A 106 -4.46 -1.56 -8.89
N ILE A 107 -3.42 -2.38 -8.70
CA ILE A 107 -2.22 -2.41 -9.56
C ILE A 107 -2.59 -2.78 -11.00
N ALA A 108 -3.36 -3.85 -11.19
CA ALA A 108 -3.76 -4.31 -12.52
C ALA A 108 -4.55 -3.23 -13.29
N LYS A 109 -5.42 -2.49 -12.60
CA LYS A 109 -6.12 -1.35 -13.19
C LYS A 109 -5.16 -0.25 -13.65
N GLN A 110 -4.12 0.04 -12.88
CA GLN A 110 -3.12 1.05 -13.21
C GLN A 110 -2.28 0.64 -14.42
N ASP A 111 -1.81 -0.62 -14.44
CA ASP A 111 -1.10 -1.20 -15.59
C ASP A 111 -1.93 -1.06 -16.87
N LEU A 112 -3.20 -1.45 -16.81
CA LEU A 112 -4.10 -1.35 -17.96
C LEU A 112 -4.28 0.11 -18.43
N GLN A 113 -4.40 1.06 -17.50
CA GLN A 113 -4.51 2.48 -17.84
C GLN A 113 -3.24 3.01 -18.52
N HIS A 114 -2.06 2.63 -18.02
CA HIS A 114 -0.79 3.02 -18.64
C HIS A 114 -0.65 2.44 -20.05
N GLU A 115 -0.99 1.18 -20.26
CA GLU A 115 -0.96 0.56 -21.60
C GLU A 115 -1.89 1.24 -22.59
N ILE A 116 -3.10 1.61 -22.17
CA ILE A 116 -4.07 2.32 -23.01
C ILE A 116 -3.50 3.69 -23.42
N ILE A 117 -2.92 4.44 -22.48
CA ILE A 117 -2.31 5.76 -22.74
C ILE A 117 -1.12 5.65 -23.71
N ASP A 118 -0.28 4.62 -23.57
CA ASP A 118 0.85 4.43 -24.47
C ASP A 118 0.41 4.05 -25.89
N LYS A 119 -0.65 3.25 -26.03
CA LYS A 119 -1.24 2.90 -27.33
C LYS A 119 -1.87 4.10 -28.03
N THR A 120 -2.53 5.01 -27.30
CA THR A 120 -3.11 6.22 -27.90
C THR A 120 -2.05 7.21 -28.37
N LYS A 121 -0.98 7.42 -27.60
CA LYS A 121 0.16 8.27 -28.01
C LYS A 121 0.87 7.78 -29.27
N LYS A 122 0.98 6.46 -29.46
CA LYS A 122 1.59 5.86 -30.66
C LYS A 122 0.74 5.99 -31.93
N LYS A 123 -0.58 6.18 -31.81
CA LYS A 123 -1.47 6.38 -32.97
C LYS A 123 -1.54 7.84 -33.46
N SER A 124 -1.06 8.78 -32.66
CA SER A 124 -1.08 10.23 -32.95
C SER A 124 0.23 10.78 -33.51
N LYS A 125 1.20 9.91 -33.81
CA LYS A 125 2.47 10.20 -34.49
C LYS A 125 2.52 9.41 -35.79
#